data_AF-A0A448X5J1-F1
#
_entry.id   AF-A0A448X5J1-F1
#
_cell.length_a   1.000
_cell.length_b   1.000
_cell.length_c   1.000
_cell.angle_alpha   90.00
_cell.angle_beta   90.00
_cell.angle_gamma   90.00
#
_symmetry.space_group_name_H-M   'P 1'
#
loop_
_entity.id
_entity.type
_entity.pdbx_description
1 polymer ?
#
loop_
_entity_poly.entity_id
_entity_poly.type
_entity_poly.pdbx_seq_one_letter_code
_entity_poly.pdbx_strand_id
1 'polypeptide(L)'
;ILLKDLEGEVRAAAASQLKTFTTSLSPESREQVIMEIILPIIREMVAETNLQVKTALAGVMMALAPLLGKANTMDHLLPLFLVQLKDENPDIN
;
A
#
# COMPACT_ATOMS: atom_id res chain seq x y z
N ILE A 1 -12.65 8.35 -9.46
CA ILE A 1 -12.79 7.85 -10.86
C ILE A 1 -11.47 7.27 -11.37
N LEU A 2 -10.28 7.69 -10.90
CA LEU A 2 -8.98 7.11 -11.31
C LEU A 2 -8.56 5.77 -10.65
N LEU A 3 -9.03 5.47 -9.43
CA LEU A 3 -8.72 4.19 -8.75
C LEU A 3 -9.45 2.97 -9.35
N LYS A 4 -10.42 3.21 -10.24
CA LYS A 4 -11.21 2.18 -10.93
C LYS A 4 -10.80 2.02 -12.40
N ASP A 5 -9.76 2.72 -12.85
CA ASP A 5 -9.31 2.61 -14.24
C ASP A 5 -8.62 1.26 -14.49
N LEU A 6 -8.92 0.67 -15.65
CA LEU A 6 -8.46 -0.66 -16.05
C LEU A 6 -6.94 -0.71 -16.32
N GLU A 7 -6.29 0.44 -16.48
CA GLU A 7 -4.86 0.54 -16.75
C GLU A 7 -4.04 0.48 -15.46
N GLY A 8 -3.18 -0.53 -15.37
CA GLY A 8 -2.26 -0.71 -14.24
C GLY A 8 -1.35 0.50 -13.99
N GLU A 9 -1.00 1.26 -15.03
CA GLU A 9 -0.22 2.50 -14.92
C GLU A 9 -0.95 3.59 -14.12
N VAL A 10 -2.25 3.78 -14.35
CA VAL A 10 -3.05 4.80 -13.64
C VAL A 10 -3.19 4.44 -12.16
N ARG A 11 -3.37 3.15 -11.86
CA ARG A 11 -3.41 2.64 -10.48
C ARG A 11 -2.05 2.74 -9.77
N ALA A 12 -0.96 2.42 -10.45
CA ALA A 12 0.40 2.57 -9.90
C ALA A 12 0.75 4.06 -9.66
N ALA A 13 0.34 4.95 -10.56
CA ALA A 13 0.48 6.39 -10.40
C ALA A 13 -0.35 6.92 -9.21
N ALA A 14 -1.57 6.41 -9.03
CA ALA A 14 -2.39 6.73 -7.86
C ALA A 14 -1.72 6.28 -6.56
N ALA A 15 -1.22 5.03 -6.49
CA ALA A 15 -0.47 4.53 -5.35
C ALA A 15 0.78 5.38 -5.06
N SER A 16 1.53 5.76 -6.09
CA SER A 16 2.70 6.63 -5.94
C SER A 16 2.34 8.02 -5.40
N GLN A 17 1.18 8.57 -5.78
CA GLN A 17 0.67 9.83 -5.20
C GLN A 17 0.32 9.70 -3.72
N LEU A 18 -0.18 8.54 -3.26
CA LEU A 18 -0.44 8.27 -1.84
C LEU A 18 0.85 8.36 -1.01
N LYS A 19 1.96 7.84 -1.52
CA LYS A 19 3.27 7.97 -0.87
C LYS A 19 3.65 9.44 -0.71
N THR A 20 3.58 10.23 -1.78
CA THR A 20 3.93 11.67 -1.72
C THR A 20 3.00 12.43 -0.76
N PHE A 21 1.70 12.13 -0.80
CA PHE A 21 0.72 12.73 0.10
C PHE A 21 1.00 12.40 1.57
N THR A 22 1.26 11.15 1.90
CA THR A 22 1.55 10.75 3.29
C THR A 22 2.86 11.35 3.82
N THR A 23 3.84 11.62 2.95
CA THR A 23 5.06 12.35 3.33
C THR A 23 4.87 13.85 3.53
N SER A 24 3.87 14.47 2.88
CA SER A 24 3.59 15.91 3.02
C SER A 24 2.65 16.25 4.18
N LEU A 25 1.97 15.26 4.77
CA LEU A 25 1.09 15.45 5.91
C LEU A 25 1.84 15.70 7.22
N SER A 26 1.24 16.54 8.07
CA SER A 26 1.71 16.80 9.43
C SER A 26 1.72 15.52 10.27
N PRO A 27 2.74 15.32 11.14
CA PRO A 27 2.88 14.08 11.92
C PRO A 27 1.65 13.68 12.73
N GLU A 28 0.92 14.67 13.26
CA GLU A 28 -0.27 14.46 14.10
C GLU A 28 -1.46 13.86 13.35
N SER A 29 -1.69 14.27 12.10
CA SER A 29 -2.82 13.78 11.29
C SER A 29 -2.43 12.64 10.37
N ARG A 30 -1.13 12.48 10.11
CA ARG A 30 -0.60 11.49 9.17
C ARG A 30 -0.93 10.06 9.58
N GLU A 31 -0.76 9.70 10.83
CA GLU A 31 -1.07 8.34 11.31
C GLU A 31 -2.55 8.00 11.10
N GLN A 32 -3.44 8.90 11.50
CA GLN A 32 -4.89 8.72 11.35
C GLN A 32 -5.29 8.61 9.88
N VAL A 33 -4.76 9.49 9.02
CA VAL A 33 -5.03 9.43 7.57
C VAL A 33 -4.51 8.13 6.95
N ILE A 34 -3.32 7.66 7.36
CA ILE A 34 -2.78 6.39 6.87
C ILE A 34 -3.69 5.24 7.29
N MET A 35 -4.13 5.18 8.54
CA MET A 35 -4.99 4.09 9.02
C MET A 35 -6.39 4.11 8.42
N GLU A 36 -7.04 5.28 8.31
CA GLU A 36 -8.43 5.38 7.86
C GLU A 36 -8.59 5.42 6.34
N ILE A 37 -7.62 6.00 5.62
CA ILE A 37 -7.72 6.19 4.17
C ILE A 37 -6.77 5.26 3.41
N ILE A 38 -5.50 5.20 3.80
CA ILE A 38 -4.48 4.50 2.99
C ILE A 38 -4.54 2.98 3.22
N LEU A 39 -4.72 2.54 4.46
CA LEU A 39 -4.73 1.13 4.84
C LEU A 39 -5.81 0.32 4.11
N PRO A 40 -7.07 0.80 3.99
CA PRO A 40 -8.10 0.14 3.21
C PRO A 40 -7.75 0.07 1.71
N ILE A 41 -7.17 1.14 1.15
CA ILE A 41 -6.76 1.16 -0.26
C ILE A 41 -5.67 0.12 -0.52
N ILE A 42 -4.66 0.03 0.35
CA ILE A 42 -3.60 -0.98 0.22
C ILE A 42 -4.20 -2.38 0.33
N ARG A 43 -5.15 -2.62 1.25
CA ARG A 43 -5.84 -3.92 1.36
C ARG A 43 -6.59 -4.31 0.10
N GLU A 44 -7.29 -3.38 -0.55
CA GLU A 44 -7.98 -3.65 -1.81
C GLU A 44 -6.99 -3.92 -2.95
N MET A 45 -5.88 -3.17 -2.99
CA MET A 45 -4.87 -3.30 -4.05
C MET A 45 -3.94 -4.50 -3.86
N VAL A 46 -3.83 -5.07 -2.66
CA VAL A 46 -2.98 -6.24 -2.40
C VAL A 46 -3.48 -7.49 -3.14
N ALA A 47 -4.77 -7.52 -3.50
CA ALA A 47 -5.39 -8.58 -4.30
C ALA A 47 -5.17 -8.39 -5.81
N GLU A 48 -4.47 -7.33 -6.23
CA GLU A 48 -4.30 -7.01 -7.64
C GLU A 48 -3.18 -7.81 -8.29
N THR A 49 -3.45 -8.39 -9.45
CA THR A 49 -2.52 -9.29 -10.15
C THR A 49 -1.47 -8.55 -10.99
N ASN A 50 -1.61 -7.24 -11.19
CA ASN A 50 -0.70 -6.46 -12.01
C ASN A 50 0.63 -6.17 -11.26
N LEU A 51 1.75 -6.63 -11.84
CA LEU A 51 3.09 -6.48 -11.26
C LEU A 51 3.53 -5.03 -11.05
N GLN A 52 3.16 -4.11 -11.94
CA GLN A 52 3.48 -2.68 -11.77
C GLN A 52 2.76 -2.10 -10.55
N VAL A 53 1.49 -2.46 -10.37
CA VAL A 53 0.68 -2.04 -9.22
C VAL A 53 1.26 -2.63 -7.93
N LYS A 54 1.60 -3.92 -7.92
CA LYS A 54 2.28 -4.57 -6.78
C LYS A 54 3.58 -3.85 -6.41
N THR A 55 4.45 -3.58 -7.39
CA THR A 55 5.73 -2.91 -7.15
C THR A 55 5.53 -1.50 -6.56
N ALA A 56 4.59 -0.74 -7.10
CA ALA A 56 4.23 0.57 -6.55
C ALA A 56 3.69 0.45 -5.11
N LEU A 57 2.83 -0.53 -4.84
CA LEU A 57 2.25 -0.78 -3.52
C LEU A 57 3.32 -1.11 -2.48
N ALA A 58 4.27 -1.99 -2.82
CA ALA A 58 5.40 -2.33 -1.95
C ALA A 58 6.23 -1.07 -1.62
N GLY A 59 6.47 -0.21 -2.61
CA GLY A 59 7.18 1.06 -2.41
C GLY A 59 6.43 2.02 -1.49
N VAL A 60 5.09 2.06 -1.56
CA VAL A 60 4.25 2.85 -0.64
C VAL A 60 4.34 2.24 0.76
N MET A 61 4.12 0.94 0.92
CA MET A 61 4.14 0.26 2.22
C MET A 61 5.49 0.41 2.95
N MET A 62 6.61 0.32 2.22
CA MET A 62 7.94 0.60 2.79
C MET A 62 8.08 2.05 3.27
N ALA A 63 7.49 3.01 2.56
CA ALA A 63 7.50 4.41 2.97
C ALA A 63 6.60 4.68 4.17
N LEU A 64 5.51 3.91 4.34
CA LEU A 64 4.57 4.03 5.47
C LEU A 64 5.10 3.38 6.76
N ALA A 65 5.92 2.33 6.66
CA ALA A 65 6.47 1.62 7.81
C ALA A 65 7.14 2.55 8.86
N PRO A 66 8.07 3.45 8.50
CA PRO A 66 8.64 4.38 9.47
C PRO A 66 7.64 5.47 9.93
N LEU A 67 6.57 5.74 9.18
CA LEU A 67 5.59 6.79 9.50
C LEU A 67 4.55 6.33 10.53
N LEU A 68 4.13 5.06 10.46
CA LEU A 68 3.19 4.45 11.40
C LEU A 68 3.87 3.96 12.69
N GLY A 69 5.19 3.80 12.67
CA GLY A 69 5.95 3.21 13.76
C GLY A 69 5.88 1.67 13.77
N LYS A 70 6.71 1.08 14.63
CA LYS A 70 6.99 -0.36 14.62
C LYS A 70 5.76 -1.22 14.94
N ALA A 71 4.93 -0.79 15.90
CA ALA A 71 3.75 -1.53 16.35
C ALA A 71 2.71 -1.67 15.23
N ASN A 72 2.19 -0.53 14.75
CA ASN A 72 1.23 -0.48 13.65
C ASN A 72 1.75 -1.16 12.36
N THR A 73 3.05 -1.04 12.08
CA THR A 73 3.66 -1.73 10.93
C THR A 73 3.60 -3.25 11.09
N MET A 74 3.92 -3.79 12.26
CA MET A 74 3.85 -5.23 12.49
C MET A 74 2.42 -5.76 12.56
N ASP A 75 1.48 -4.98 13.10
CA ASP A 75 0.09 -5.42 13.25
C ASP A 75 -0.72 -5.29 11.95
N HIS A 76 -0.36 -4.34 11.07
CA HIS A 76 -1.16 -4.02 9.89
C HIS A 76 -0.41 -4.14 8.56
N LEU A 77 0.79 -3.56 8.43
CA LEU A 77 1.54 -3.59 7.17
C LEU A 77 2.18 -4.97 6.91
N LEU A 78 2.71 -5.62 7.94
CA LEU A 78 3.41 -6.90 7.82
C LEU A 78 2.49 -8.01 7.27
N PRO A 79 1.24 -8.19 7.73
CA PRO A 79 0.31 -9.14 7.12
C PRO A 79 0.08 -8.85 5.63
N LEU A 80 -0.05 -7.58 5.25
CA LEU A 80 -0.25 -7.18 3.86
C LEU A 80 0.98 -7.47 3.00
N PHE A 81 2.18 -7.23 3.56
CA PHE A 81 3.44 -7.60 2.91
C PHE A 81 3.50 -9.10 2.63
N LEU A 82 3.11 -9.92 3.61
CA LEU A 82 3.09 -11.36 3.46
C LEU A 82 2.07 -11.83 2.43
N VAL A 83 0.89 -11.20 2.36
CA VAL A 83 -0.11 -11.50 1.32
C VAL A 83 0.46 -11.14 -0.06
N GLN A 84 1.05 -9.96 -0.19
CA GLN A 84 1.65 -9.50 -1.45
C GLN A 84 2.79 -10.42 -1.92
N LEU A 85 3.66 -10.87 -1.00
CA LEU A 85 4.76 -11.80 -1.26
C LEU A 85 4.28 -13.22 -1.57
N LYS A 86 3.25 -13.71 -0.86
CA LYS A 86 2.68 -15.05 -1.11
C LYS A 86 2.11 -15.16 -2.51
N ASP A 87 1.57 -14.08 -3.04
CA ASP A 87 0.99 -14.04 -4.38
C ASP A 87 2.05 -13.99 -5.51
N GLU A 88 3.35 -13.93 -5.17
CA GLU A 88 4.47 -14.19 -6.11
C GLU A 88 4.90 -15.68 -6.11
N ASN A 89 4.36 -16.51 -5.22
CA ASN A 89 4.61 -17.95 -5.18
C ASN A 89 3.30 -18.73 -5.40
N PRO A 90 2.93 -19.07 -6.64
CA PRO A 90 1.92 -20.08 -6.91
C PRO A 90 2.49 -21.51 -6.72
N ASP A 91 3.34 -21.70 -5.73
CA ASP A 91 3.81 -23.02 -5.29
C ASP A 91 3.59 -23.08 -3.79
N ILE A 92 2.47 -23.68 -3.38
CA ILE A 92 2.38 -24.89 -2.53
C ILE A 92 0.88 -25.26 -2.42
N ASN A 93 0.39 -26.06 -3.38
CA ASN A 93 -0.30 -27.35 -3.19
C ASN A 93 -0.96 -27.84 -4.48
#